data_AF-A0A8C1ZNF3-F1
#
_entry.id   AF-A0A8C1ZNF3-F1
#
_cell.length_a   1.000
_cell.length_b   1.000
_cell.length_c   1.000
_cell.angle_alpha   90.00
_cell.angle_beta   90.00
_cell.angle_gamma   90.00
#
_symmetry.space_group_name_H-M   'P 1'
#
loop_
_entity.id
_entity.type
_entity.pdbx_description
1 polymer ?
#
loop_
_entity_poly.entity_id
_entity_poly.type
_entity_poly.pdbx_seq_one_letter_code
_entity_poly.pdbx_strand_id
1 'polypeptide(L)'
;MKVAAFDIQKFGKSELSDAFVLKTLIKIVSRYDIITHHYTLEISTRLGRGNYKEQFMFLYRDDLVNLVVSYQYQDHQSGDEDAFAREPYVLRFKCHKTDLVLMPVHTKPEDSVKELDKPYDMLQNVKMKRKTDVKHYTQL
;
A
#
# COMPACT_ATOMS: atom_id res chain seq x y z
N MET A 1 17.38 -2.71 3.14
CA MET A 1 16.02 -2.96 2.61
C MET A 1 15.85 -2.11 1.36
N LYS A 2 15.37 -2.69 0.26
CA LYS A 2 15.08 -1.97 -0.98
C LYS A 2 13.55 -1.91 -1.13
N VAL A 3 13.02 -0.75 -1.51
CA VAL A 3 11.58 -0.52 -1.72
C VAL A 3 11.41 0.11 -3.10
N ALA A 4 10.41 -0.32 -3.85
CA ALA A 4 10.04 0.23 -5.14
C ALA A 4 8.52 0.33 -5.24
N ALA A 5 8.04 1.33 -5.98
CA ALA A 5 6.63 1.49 -6.31
C ALA A 5 6.51 1.54 -7.84
N PHE A 6 5.50 0.87 -8.37
CA PHE A 6 5.22 0.81 -9.80
C PHE A 6 3.74 1.10 -10.01
N ASP A 7 3.44 2.04 -10.88
CA ASP A 7 2.10 2.22 -11.41
C ASP A 7 1.98 1.40 -12.71
N ILE A 8 1.03 0.46 -12.72
CA ILE A 8 0.75 -0.42 -13.86
C ILE A 8 -0.69 -0.13 -14.29
N GLN A 9 -0.83 0.73 -15.31
CA GLN A 9 -2.11 1.27 -15.80
C GLN A 9 -3.20 0.22 -16.05
N LYS A 10 -2.82 -1.01 -16.44
CA LYS A 10 -3.72 -2.14 -16.64
C LYS A 10 -3.10 -3.43 -16.11
N PHE A 11 -3.12 -3.61 -14.80
CA PHE A 11 -2.74 -4.90 -14.22
C PHE A 11 -3.97 -5.80 -14.05
N GLY A 12 -4.06 -6.88 -14.84
CA GLY A 12 -5.21 -7.78 -14.81
C GLY A 12 -5.00 -9.07 -15.58
N LYS A 13 -6.01 -9.95 -15.58
CA LYS A 13 -5.92 -11.29 -16.20
C LYS A 13 -5.51 -11.25 -17.68
N SER A 14 -6.02 -10.29 -18.44
CA SER A 14 -5.67 -10.10 -19.85
C SER A 14 -4.19 -9.75 -20.03
N GLU A 15 -3.67 -8.86 -19.18
CA GLU A 15 -2.28 -8.43 -19.23
C GLU A 15 -1.33 -9.57 -18.81
N LEU A 16 -1.70 -10.33 -17.79
CA LEU A 16 -0.94 -11.49 -17.33
C LEU A 16 -1.00 -12.69 -18.30
N SER A 17 -1.95 -12.70 -19.23
CA SER A 17 -2.03 -13.72 -20.28
C SER A 17 -1.08 -13.46 -21.44
N ASP A 18 -0.56 -12.24 -21.56
CA ASP A 18 0.50 -11.92 -22.52
C ASP A 18 1.84 -12.46 -22.01
N ALA A 19 2.41 -13.41 -22.76
CA ALA A 19 3.65 -14.08 -22.38
C ALA A 19 4.86 -13.12 -22.32
N PHE A 20 4.88 -12.07 -23.14
CA PHE A 20 5.93 -11.06 -23.13
C PHE A 20 5.82 -10.17 -21.89
N VAL A 21 4.60 -9.75 -21.54
CA VAL A 21 4.35 -8.95 -20.34
C VAL A 21 4.63 -9.74 -19.08
N LEU A 22 4.13 -10.98 -18.99
CA LEU A 22 4.39 -11.87 -17.86
C LEU A 22 5.90 -12.12 -17.69
N LYS A 23 6.62 -12.39 -18.77
CA LYS A 23 8.08 -12.58 -18.74
C LYS A 23 8.81 -11.32 -18.28
N THR A 24 8.34 -10.15 -18.70
CA THR A 24 8.91 -8.86 -18.27
C THR A 24 8.66 -8.61 -16.79
N LEU A 25 7.43 -8.84 -16.31
CA LEU A 25 7.07 -8.73 -14.89
C LEU A 25 7.92 -9.69 -14.05
N ILE A 26 8.01 -10.96 -14.45
CA ILE A 26 8.88 -11.94 -13.79
C ILE A 26 10.31 -11.42 -13.78
N LYS A 27 10.85 -10.93 -14.90
CA LYS A 27 12.22 -10.38 -14.93
C LYS A 27 12.40 -9.19 -13.99
N ILE A 28 11.40 -8.30 -13.89
CA ILE A 28 11.43 -7.14 -12.98
C ILE A 28 11.45 -7.61 -11.54
N VAL A 29 10.55 -8.52 -11.16
CA VAL A 29 10.49 -9.08 -9.80
C VAL A 29 11.74 -9.93 -9.53
N SER A 30 12.29 -10.64 -10.53
CA SER A 30 13.48 -11.50 -10.40
C SER A 30 14.77 -10.72 -10.19
N ARG A 31 14.77 -9.39 -10.43
CA ARG A 31 15.85 -8.51 -9.91
C ARG A 31 15.92 -8.53 -8.39
N TYR A 32 14.85 -8.97 -7.74
CA TYR A 32 14.75 -9.24 -6.32
C TYR A 32 14.74 -10.75 -6.12
N ASP A 33 15.91 -11.37 -6.07
CA ASP A 33 16.20 -12.80 -5.83
C ASP A 33 14.98 -13.69 -5.42
N ILE A 34 14.12 -14.10 -6.36
CA ILE A 34 12.84 -14.79 -6.06
C ILE A 34 13.03 -16.29 -5.83
N ILE A 35 14.06 -16.88 -6.44
CA ILE A 35 14.26 -18.34 -6.41
C ILE A 35 14.64 -18.82 -5.00
N THR A 36 15.28 -17.95 -4.21
CA THR A 36 15.78 -18.24 -2.87
C THR A 36 14.88 -17.69 -1.76
N HIS A 37 13.97 -16.77 -2.07
CA HIS A 37 13.21 -16.04 -1.07
C HIS A 37 11.72 -16.17 -1.29
N HIS A 38 11.00 -16.39 -0.20
CA HIS A 38 9.55 -16.46 -0.21
C HIS A 38 8.97 -15.04 -0.28
N TYR A 39 7.98 -14.86 -1.17
CA TYR A 39 7.26 -13.59 -1.34
C TYR A 39 5.81 -13.78 -0.95
N THR A 40 5.30 -12.84 -0.17
CA THR A 40 3.90 -12.74 0.22
C THR A 40 3.24 -11.55 -0.48
N LEU A 41 1.96 -11.73 -0.81
CA LEU A 41 1.13 -10.77 -1.51
C LEU A 41 0.02 -10.26 -0.60
N GLU A 42 -0.13 -8.95 -0.52
CA GLU A 42 -1.22 -8.27 0.19
C GLU A 42 -1.90 -7.26 -0.76
N ILE A 43 -3.23 -7.31 -0.87
CA ILE A 43 -3.99 -6.52 -1.85
C ILE A 43 -5.11 -5.73 -1.17
N SER A 44 -5.27 -4.47 -1.53
CA SER A 44 -6.38 -3.64 -1.05
C SER A 44 -7.73 -4.05 -1.64
N THR A 45 -8.81 -3.48 -1.12
CA THR A 45 -10.11 -3.47 -1.82
C THR A 45 -10.01 -2.70 -3.14
N ARG A 46 -11.02 -2.86 -4.01
CA ARG A 46 -11.15 -2.11 -5.27
C ARG A 46 -11.64 -0.68 -4.99
N LEU A 47 -10.89 0.34 -5.41
CA LEU A 47 -11.12 1.76 -5.10
C LEU A 47 -11.26 2.58 -6.39
N GLY A 48 -11.97 3.71 -6.33
CA GLY A 48 -12.18 4.60 -7.48
C GLY A 48 -13.60 5.17 -7.53
N ARG A 49 -13.77 6.41 -8.00
CA ARG A 49 -15.11 7.02 -8.20
C ARG A 49 -15.69 6.57 -9.54
N GLY A 50 -16.84 5.90 -9.53
CA GLY A 50 -17.50 5.36 -10.73
C GLY A 50 -17.16 3.90 -11.06
N ASN A 51 -17.19 3.56 -12.35
CA ASN A 51 -17.08 2.17 -12.82
C ASN A 51 -15.65 1.65 -12.95
N TYR A 52 -14.68 2.56 -13.12
CA TYR A 52 -13.27 2.21 -13.15
C TYR A 52 -12.74 2.11 -11.72
N LYS A 53 -12.09 0.98 -11.41
CA LYS A 53 -11.56 0.68 -10.09
C LYS A 53 -10.13 0.16 -10.18
N GLU A 54 -9.29 0.60 -9.26
CA GLU A 54 -7.90 0.18 -9.09
C GLU A 54 -7.72 -0.55 -7.76
N GLN A 55 -6.59 -1.25 -7.60
CA GLN A 55 -6.20 -1.89 -6.34
C GLN A 55 -4.73 -1.59 -6.06
N PHE A 56 -4.39 -1.41 -4.79
CA PHE A 56 -3.01 -1.40 -4.34
C PHE A 56 -2.56 -2.83 -4.08
N MET A 57 -1.35 -3.15 -4.51
CA MET A 57 -0.75 -4.47 -4.36
C MET A 57 0.63 -4.33 -3.74
N PHE A 58 0.86 -5.06 -2.66
CA PHE A 58 2.14 -5.16 -1.98
C PHE A 58 2.69 -6.57 -2.14
N LEU A 59 3.83 -6.66 -2.82
CA LEU A 59 4.61 -7.88 -2.92
C LEU A 59 5.88 -7.70 -2.07
N TYR A 60 6.04 -8.50 -1.03
CA TYR A 60 7.14 -8.35 -0.07
C TYR A 60 7.70 -9.69 0.38
N ARG A 61 8.94 -9.63 0.89
CA ARG A 61 9.68 -10.77 1.42
C ARG A 61 9.37 -10.96 2.90
N ASP A 62 8.72 -12.07 3.25
CA ASP A 62 8.33 -12.36 4.63
C ASP A 62 9.52 -12.76 5.52
N ASP A 63 10.63 -13.20 4.93
CA ASP A 63 11.89 -13.42 5.61
C ASP A 63 12.61 -12.12 6.02
N LEU A 64 12.26 -10.99 5.41
CA LEU A 64 12.83 -9.68 5.73
C LEU A 64 11.94 -8.82 6.63
N VAL A 65 10.63 -8.93 6.46
CA VAL A 65 9.64 -8.07 7.13
C VAL A 65 8.42 -8.86 7.58
N ASN A 66 7.90 -8.52 8.75
CA ASN A 66 6.63 -9.07 9.25
C ASN A 66 5.53 -8.02 9.08
N LEU A 67 4.46 -8.37 8.35
CA LEU A 67 3.27 -7.53 8.30
C LEU A 67 2.58 -7.55 9.66
N VAL A 68 2.45 -6.38 10.29
CA VAL A 68 1.83 -6.23 11.61
C VAL A 68 0.37 -5.85 11.49
N VAL A 69 0.06 -4.94 10.56
CA VAL A 69 -1.32 -4.52 10.29
C VAL A 69 -1.42 -3.98 8.87
N SER A 70 -2.53 -4.27 8.22
CA SER A 70 -2.98 -3.64 6.98
C SER A 70 -4.40 -3.10 7.16
N TYR A 71 -4.70 -1.91 6.65
CA TYR A 71 -6.06 -1.38 6.65
C TYR A 71 -6.25 -0.30 5.57
N GLN A 72 -7.50 -0.17 5.12
CA GLN A 72 -7.94 0.90 4.25
C GLN A 72 -8.22 2.15 5.09
N TYR A 73 -7.61 3.29 4.76
CA TYR A 73 -7.95 4.52 5.47
C TYR A 73 -9.39 4.93 5.19
N GLN A 74 -10.09 5.33 6.23
CA GLN A 74 -11.47 5.81 6.15
C GLN A 74 -11.45 7.32 6.26
N ASP A 75 -11.86 7.99 5.19
CA ASP A 75 -11.86 9.44 5.07
C ASP A 75 -13.18 10.04 5.56
N HIS A 76 -13.49 9.82 6.85
CA HIS A 76 -14.74 10.26 7.45
C HIS A 76 -14.59 11.61 8.18
N GLN A 77 -13.86 12.56 7.58
CA GLN A 77 -13.70 13.88 8.19
C GLN A 77 -14.97 14.72 8.01
N SER A 78 -15.58 15.17 9.11
CA SER A 78 -16.79 16.00 9.05
C SER A 78 -16.52 17.32 8.32
N GLY A 79 -17.21 17.54 7.20
CA GLY A 79 -17.08 18.74 6.36
C GLY A 79 -16.20 18.59 5.12
N ASP A 80 -15.56 17.43 4.94
CA ASP A 80 -14.78 17.07 3.75
C ASP A 80 -14.90 15.56 3.52
N GLU A 81 -16.13 15.10 3.35
CA GLU A 81 -16.43 13.72 3.00
C GLU A 81 -15.94 13.48 1.56
N ASP A 82 -15.01 12.53 1.37
CA ASP A 82 -14.47 12.11 0.07
C ASP A 82 -13.38 13.05 -0.52
N ALA A 83 -12.24 13.19 0.17
CA ALA A 83 -11.07 13.91 -0.35
C ALA A 83 -10.24 13.05 -1.33
N PHE A 84 -10.26 11.72 -1.18
CA PHE A 84 -9.50 10.81 -2.05
C PHE A 84 -10.38 10.10 -3.07
N ALA A 85 -9.97 10.06 -4.33
CA ALA A 85 -10.63 9.19 -5.32
C ALA A 85 -10.39 7.70 -5.03
N ARG A 86 -9.24 7.42 -4.39
CA ARG A 86 -8.79 6.10 -3.94
C ARG A 86 -8.16 6.27 -2.57
N GLU A 87 -8.87 5.83 -1.55
CA GLU A 87 -8.41 5.94 -0.18
C GLU A 87 -7.03 5.26 -0.03
N PRO A 88 -6.10 5.83 0.75
CA PRO A 88 -4.78 5.21 0.88
C PRO A 88 -4.82 3.88 1.66
N TYR A 89 -4.07 2.89 1.17
CA TYR A 89 -3.97 1.58 1.80
C TYR A 89 -2.73 1.51 2.71
N VAL A 90 -2.93 1.40 4.02
CA VAL A 90 -1.85 1.52 5.00
C VAL A 90 -1.35 0.14 5.41
N LEU A 91 -0.05 -0.10 5.29
CA LEU A 91 0.59 -1.31 5.79
C LEU A 91 1.71 -0.94 6.76
N ARG A 92 1.73 -1.59 7.92
CA ARG A 92 2.84 -1.52 8.87
C ARG A 92 3.62 -2.81 8.86
N PHE A 93 4.92 -2.68 8.62
CA PHE A 93 5.88 -3.77 8.70
C PHE A 93 6.79 -3.59 9.92
N LYS A 94 7.02 -4.68 10.63
CA LYS A 94 8.11 -4.78 11.59
C LYS A 94 9.33 -5.36 10.87
N CYS A 95 10.38 -4.56 10.73
CA CYS A 95 11.66 -4.99 10.19
C CYS A 95 12.65 -5.19 11.35
N HIS A 96 13.76 -5.90 11.10
CA HIS A 96 14.76 -6.24 12.12
C HIS A 96 15.25 -5.06 12.98
N LYS A 97 15.33 -3.84 12.42
CA LYS A 97 15.86 -2.66 13.12
C LYS A 97 14.85 -1.52 13.31
N THR A 98 13.78 -1.51 12.53
CA THR A 98 12.87 -0.36 12.44
C THR A 98 11.47 -0.80 12.00
N ASP A 99 10.45 -0.18 12.57
CA ASP A 99 9.08 -0.30 12.07
C ASP A 99 8.87 0.61 10.84
N LEU A 100 8.51 0.03 9.70
CA LEU A 100 8.19 0.74 8.46
C LEU A 100 6.67 0.87 8.31
N VAL A 101 6.17 2.04 7.88
CA VAL A 101 4.80 2.18 7.34
C VAL A 101 4.91 2.53 5.87
N LEU A 102 4.16 1.82 5.04
CA LEU A 102 3.95 2.17 3.64
C LEU A 102 2.49 2.57 3.43
N MET A 103 2.31 3.65 2.68
CA MET A 103 1.01 4.22 2.34
C MET A 103 1.12 4.72 0.90
N PRO A 104 0.66 3.93 -0.08
CA PRO A 104 0.65 4.35 -1.46
C PRO A 104 -0.49 5.36 -1.63
N VAL A 105 -0.22 6.42 -2.39
CA VAL A 105 -1.22 7.40 -2.79
C VAL A 105 -1.18 7.47 -4.30
N HIS A 106 -2.31 7.18 -4.95
CA HIS A 106 -2.47 7.35 -6.40
C HIS A 106 -3.42 8.51 -6.64
N THR A 107 -2.83 9.71 -6.75
CA THR A 107 -3.59 10.95 -6.87
C THR A 107 -4.21 11.07 -8.25
N LYS A 108 -5.44 11.58 -8.31
CA LYS A 108 -6.01 12.02 -9.58
C LYS A 108 -5.30 13.32 -10.00
N PRO A 109 -4.75 13.43 -11.23
CA PRO A 109 -3.94 14.58 -11.62
C PRO A 109 -4.65 15.93 -11.40
N GLU A 110 -5.95 15.98 -11.69
CA GLU A 110 -6.77 17.20 -11.58
C GLU A 110 -7.02 17.65 -10.14
N ASP A 111 -6.95 16.72 -9.18
CA ASP A 111 -7.22 16.96 -7.76
C ASP A 111 -5.95 16.82 -6.89
N SER A 112 -4.78 16.66 -7.53
CA SER A 112 -3.50 16.32 -6.88
C SER A 112 -3.09 17.25 -5.73
N VAL A 113 -3.33 18.56 -5.85
CA VAL A 113 -3.02 19.51 -4.77
C VAL A 113 -3.84 19.22 -3.51
N LYS A 114 -5.16 19.01 -3.66
CA LYS A 114 -6.04 18.68 -2.53
C LYS A 114 -5.68 17.32 -1.93
N GLU A 115 -5.40 16.33 -2.78
CA GLU A 115 -5.04 14.99 -2.33
C GLU A 115 -3.66 14.93 -1.65
N LEU A 116 -2.75 15.84 -1.96
CA LEU A 116 -1.42 15.92 -1.36
C LEU A 116 -1.34 16.74 -0.06
N ASP A 117 -2.38 17.51 0.27
CA ASP A 117 -2.48 18.22 1.56
C ASP A 117 -2.95 17.28 2.70
N LYS A 118 -3.75 16.26 2.38
CA LYS A 118 -4.30 15.27 3.32
C LYS A 118 -3.33 14.22 3.91
N PRO A 119 -2.21 13.80 3.26
CA PRO A 119 -1.28 12.81 3.79
C PRO A 119 -0.64 13.21 5.12
N TYR A 120 -0.55 14.51 5.41
CA TYR A 120 -0.06 14.97 6.72
C TYR A 120 -0.98 14.54 7.86
N ASP A 121 -2.29 14.77 7.73
CA ASP A 121 -3.28 14.36 8.73
C ASP A 121 -3.32 12.84 8.88
N MET A 122 -3.21 12.13 7.75
CA MET A 122 -3.09 10.68 7.75
C MET A 122 -1.86 10.19 8.51
N LEU A 123 -0.70 10.83 8.31
CA LEU A 123 0.52 10.49 9.04
C LEU A 123 0.34 10.69 10.55
N GLN A 124 -0.37 11.75 10.97
CA GLN A 124 -0.68 11.95 12.39
C GLN A 124 -1.62 10.87 12.92
N ASN A 125 -2.65 10.49 12.16
CA ASN A 125 -3.57 9.40 12.53
C ASN A 125 -2.83 8.05 12.67
N VAL A 126 -1.93 7.73 11.74
CA VAL A 126 -1.09 6.52 11.82
C VAL A 126 -0.19 6.55 13.06
N LYS A 127 0.44 7.70 13.36
CA LYS A 127 1.26 7.87 14.57
C LYS A 127 0.44 7.71 15.84
N MET A 128 -0.79 8.23 15.87
CA MET A 128 -1.69 8.11 17.02
C MET A 128 -2.17 6.67 17.22
N LYS A 129 -2.63 5.99 16.16
CA LYS A 129 -3.01 4.56 16.20
C LYS A 129 -1.86 3.69 16.72
N ARG A 130 -0.63 3.95 16.29
CA ARG A 130 0.57 3.29 16.83
C ARG A 130 0.75 3.49 18.34
N LYS A 131 0.52 4.70 18.86
CA LYS A 131 0.65 4.97 20.31
C LYS A 131 -0.43 4.29 21.13
N THR A 132 -1.65 4.17 20.62
CA THR A 132 -2.75 3.46 21.29
C THR A 132 -2.52 1.95 21.30
N ASP A 133 -1.96 1.38 20.23
CA ASP A 133 -1.60 -0.05 20.19
C ASP A 133 -0.51 -0.40 21.23
N VAL A 134 0.42 0.52 21.51
CA VAL A 134 1.48 0.33 22.53
C VAL A 134 0.92 0.35 23.97
N LYS A 135 -0.17 1.07 24.22
CA LYS A 135 -0.78 1.13 25.56
C LYS A 135 -1.48 -0.16 25.97
N HIS A 136 -1.89 -1.00 25.02
CA HIS A 136 -2.48 -2.30 25.33
C HIS A 136 -1.46 -3.39 25.72
N TYR A 137 -0.15 -3.14 25.58
CA TYR A 137 0.91 -4.08 25.96
C TYR A 137 1.72 -3.70 27.21
N THR A 138 1.44 -2.55 27.83
CA THR A 138 2.16 -2.08 29.05
C THR A 138 1.38 -2.32 30.35
N GLN A 139 0.36 -3.17 30.32
CA GLN A 139 -0.33 -3.72 31.50
C GLN A 139 -0.37 -5.25 31.44
N LEU A 140 0.79 -5.89 31.34
CA LEU A 140 1.04 -7.27 31.77
C LEU A 140 2.47 -7.37 32.30
#